data_AF-A0A3D4B607-F1
#
_entry.id   AF-A0A3D4B607-F1
#
_cell.length_a   1.000
_cell.length_b   1.000
_cell.length_c   1.000
_cell.angle_alpha   90.00
_cell.angle_beta   90.00
_cell.angle_gamma   90.00
#
_symmetry.space_group_name_H-M   'P 1'
#
loop_
_entity.id
_entity.type
_entity.pdbx_description
1 polymer ?
#
loop_
_entity_poly.entity_id
_entity_poly.type
_entity_poly.pdbx_seq_one_letter_code
_entity_poly.pdbx_strand_id
1 'polypeptide(L)' 'TAIGNIAVKLPLPPGCLPTLWHNEAGYRQTYLDAYPGYYHTADAGYKDEDGYLWIMSRTDDIINVAGHRLSTGG' A
#
# COMPACT_ATOMS: atom_id res chain seq x y z
N THR A 1 4.64 4.75 20.07
CA THR A 1 4.23 3.89 18.94
C THR A 1 5.05 4.26 17.72
N ALA A 2 5.82 3.34 17.14
CA ALA A 2 6.62 3.63 15.96
C ALA A 2 5.75 3.53 14.69
N ILE A 3 5.92 4.46 13.76
CA ILE A 3 5.26 4.43 12.45
C ILE A 3 6.01 3.46 11.54
N GLY A 4 5.29 2.67 10.77
CA GLY A 4 5.84 1.73 9.80
C GLY A 4 4.98 1.62 8.54
N ASN A 5 5.50 0.88 7.55
CA ASN A 5 4.77 0.62 6.31
C ASN A 5 3.63 -0.38 6.57
N ILE A 6 2.47 -0.09 5.98
CA ILE A 6 1.30 -0.96 6.06
C ILE A 6 1.38 -1.96 4.91
N ALA A 7 1.28 -3.24 5.26
CA ALA A 7 1.30 -4.34 4.32
C ALA A 7 0.30 -5.42 4.72
N VAL A 8 -0.25 -6.13 3.74
CA VAL A 8 -1.25 -7.19 3.94
C VAL A 8 -0.62 -8.54 3.58
N LYS A 9 -0.76 -9.53 4.46
CA LYS A 9 -0.23 -10.87 4.19
C LYS A 9 -0.93 -11.49 2.97
N LEU A 10 -0.17 -12.05 2.03
CA LEU A 10 -0.74 -12.74 0.87
C LEU A 10 -1.29 -14.15 1.26
N PRO A 11 -2.33 -14.65 0.56
CA PRO A 11 -3.02 -14.01 -0.56
C PRO A 11 -3.97 -12.90 -0.10
N LEU A 12 -4.19 -11.91 -0.97
CA LEU A 12 -5.23 -10.91 -0.74
C LEU A 12 -6.63 -11.54 -0.77
N PRO A 13 -7.61 -10.93 -0.09
CA PRO A 13 -9.00 -11.37 -0.18
C PRO A 13 -9.55 -11.31 -1.62
N PRO A 14 -10.59 -12.09 -1.94
CA PRO A 14 -11.28 -12.00 -3.23
C PRO A 14 -11.76 -10.57 -3.53
N GLY A 15 -11.60 -10.12 -4.78
CA GLY A 15 -11.97 -8.77 -5.23
C GLY A 15 -10.80 -7.78 -5.27
N CYS A 16 -9.64 -8.13 -4.72
CA CYS A 16 -8.41 -7.37 -4.93
C CYS A 16 -7.86 -7.56 -6.35
N LEU A 17 -7.07 -6.59 -6.81
CA LEU A 17 -6.41 -6.67 -8.12
C LEU A 17 -5.51 -7.92 -8.22
N PRO A 18 -5.64 -8.74 -9.27
CA PRO A 18 -4.73 -9.86 -9.50
C PRO A 18 -3.47 -9.45 -10.28
N THR A 19 -3.52 -8.34 -11.00
CA THR A 19 -2.43 -7.78 -11.82
C THR A 19 -2.76 -6.34 -12.27
N LEU A 20 -1.87 -5.70 -13.04
CA LEU A 20 -2.13 -4.48 -13.81
C LEU A 20 -2.29 -4.81 -15.31
N TRP A 21 -3.18 -4.08 -15.99
CA TRP A 21 -3.44 -4.27 -17.42
C TRP A 21 -2.16 -4.18 -18.26
N HIS A 22 -1.83 -5.28 -18.96
CA HIS A 22 -0.60 -5.42 -19.76
C HIS A 22 0.71 -5.08 -19.02
N ASN A 23 0.73 -5.11 -17.68
CA ASN A 23 1.89 -4.70 -16.89
C ASN A 23 2.07 -5.54 -15.61
N GLU A 24 2.24 -6.85 -15.78
CA GLU A 24 2.55 -7.78 -14.68
C GLU A 24 3.85 -7.41 -13.94
N ALA A 25 4.88 -6.99 -14.68
CA ALA A 25 6.16 -6.60 -14.08
C ALA A 25 6.01 -5.40 -13.13
N GLY A 26 5.26 -4.37 -13.55
CA GLY A 26 4.96 -3.21 -12.72
C GLY A 26 4.08 -3.55 -11.51
N TYR A 27 3.15 -4.52 -11.65
CA TYR A 27 2.37 -5.02 -10.52
C TYR A 27 3.29 -5.62 -9.45
N ARG A 28 4.18 -6.53 -9.85
CA ARG A 28 5.11 -7.19 -8.93
C ARG A 28 6.04 -6.19 -8.26
N GLN A 29 6.66 -5.31 -9.05
CA GLN A 29 7.60 -4.31 -8.56
C GLN A 29 6.94 -3.36 -7.56
N THR A 30 5.77 -2.85 -7.89
CA THR A 30 5.07 -1.84 -7.07
C THR A 30 4.50 -2.44 -5.79
N TYR A 31 3.94 -3.65 -5.86
CA TYR A 31 3.10 -4.17 -4.78
C TYR A 31 3.66 -5.38 -4.04
N LEU A 32 4.55 -6.19 -4.63
CA LEU A 32 4.91 -7.51 -4.08
C LEU A 32 6.39 -7.67 -3.74
N ASP A 33 7.28 -7.01 -4.47
CA ASP A 33 8.71 -7.26 -4.35
C ASP A 33 9.36 -6.54 -3.16
N ALA A 34 8.77 -5.43 -2.69
CA ALA A 34 9.28 -4.66 -1.54
C ALA A 34 9.21 -5.46 -0.22
N TYR A 35 8.19 -6.31 -0.05
CA TYR A 35 7.99 -7.14 1.15
C TYR A 35 7.57 -8.56 0.73
N PRO A 36 8.51 -9.48 0.49
CA PRO A 36 8.19 -10.81 0.00
C PRO A 36 7.11 -11.53 0.83
N GLY A 37 6.05 -11.99 0.17
CA GLY A 37 4.91 -12.66 0.81
C GLY A 37 3.86 -11.71 1.41
N TYR A 38 3.95 -10.41 1.13
CA TYR A 38 3.01 -9.37 1.51
C TYR A 38 2.68 -8.45 0.31
N TYR A 39 1.49 -7.85 0.34
CA TYR A 39 1.10 -6.76 -0.54
C TYR A 39 1.40 -5.42 0.14
N HIS A 40 2.16 -4.57 -0.54
CA HIS A 40 2.49 -3.21 -0.09
C HIS A 40 1.37 -2.23 -0.46
N THR A 41 0.76 -1.54 0.52
CA THR A 41 -0.32 -0.57 0.25
C THR A 41 0.20 0.81 -0.15
N ALA A 42 1.49 1.06 0.08
CA ALA A 42 2.14 2.36 0.01
C ALA A 42 1.54 3.42 0.96
N ASP A 43 0.96 2.96 2.07
CA ASP A 43 0.59 3.79 3.21
C ASP A 43 1.50 3.49 4.41
N ALA A 44 1.74 4.50 5.24
CA ALA A 44 2.42 4.38 6.52
C ALA A 44 1.46 4.68 7.67
N GLY A 45 1.70 4.01 8.79
CA GLY A 45 0.86 4.16 9.97
C GLY A 45 1.32 3.28 11.12
N TYR A 46 0.41 3.03 12.06
CA TYR A 46 0.67 2.14 13.18
C TYR A 46 -0.62 1.45 13.64
N LYS A 47 -0.43 0.34 14.37
CA LYS A 47 -1.49 -0.35 15.09
C LYS A 47 -1.36 -0.01 16.58
N ASP A 48 -2.44 0.44 17.20
CA ASP A 48 -2.44 0.71 18.64
C ASP A 48 -2.63 -0.57 19.47
N GLU A 49 -2.63 -0.41 20.80
CA GLU A 49 -2.71 -1.50 21.76
C GLU A 49 -4.08 -2.21 21.74
N ASP A 50 -5.15 -1.49 21.38
CA ASP A 50 -6.50 -2.03 21.19
C ASP A 50 -6.67 -2.71 19.82
N GLY A 51 -5.66 -2.59 18.96
CA GLY A 51 -5.58 -3.24 17.67
C GLY A 51 -6.21 -2.47 16.51
N TYR A 52 -6.51 -1.19 16.69
CA TYR A 52 -6.97 -0.30 15.63
C TYR A 52 -5.80 0.16 14.76
N LEU A 53 -6.06 0.28 13.46
CA LEU A 53 -5.08 0.73 12.48
C LEU A 53 -5.27 2.21 12.17
N TRP A 54 -4.19 2.98 12.28
CA TRP A 54 -4.17 4.42 12.02
C TRP A 54 -3.34 4.71 10.76
N ILE A 55 -3.99 5.20 9.70
CA ILE A 55 -3.34 5.58 8.43
C ILE A 55 -2.85 7.03 8.53
N MET A 56 -1.53 7.24 8.42
CA MET A 56 -0.89 8.53 8.70
C MET A 56 -0.44 9.28 7.45
N SER A 57 0.19 8.58 6.50
CA SER A 57 0.70 9.21 5.28
C SER A 57 0.84 8.21 4.14
N ARG A 58 1.11 8.73 2.95
CA ARG A 58 1.63 7.95 1.83
C ARG A 58 3.13 7.75 1.97
N THR A 59 3.65 6.68 1.37
CA THR A 59 5.09 6.36 1.31
C THR A 59 5.66 6.57 -0.08
N ASP A 60 4.81 6.89 -1.06
CA ASP A 60 5.10 7.20 -2.45
C ASP A 60 4.79 8.67 -2.76
N ASP A 61 4.95 9.06 -4.03
CA ASP A 61 4.73 10.41 -4.57
C ASP A 61 3.24 10.75 -4.78
N ILE A 62 2.35 10.02 -4.11
CA ILE A 62 0.91 10.21 -4.20
C ILE A 62 0.46 11.17 -3.10
N ILE A 63 -0.39 12.13 -3.47
CA ILE A 63 -1.10 13.01 -2.54
C ILE A 63 -2.62 12.83 -2.68
N ASN A 64 -3.34 13.16 -1.62
CA ASN A 64 -4.80 13.23 -1.64
C ASN A 64 -5.27 14.68 -1.45
N VAL A 65 -6.03 15.20 -2.41
CA VAL A 65 -6.64 16.54 -2.33
C VAL A 65 -8.13 16.39 -2.54
N ALA A 66 -8.95 16.81 -1.56
CA ALA A 66 -10.40 16.65 -1.57
C ALA A 66 -10.88 15.20 -1.85
N GLY A 67 -10.11 14.20 -1.41
CA GLY A 67 -10.40 12.78 -1.63
C GLY A 67 -9.94 12.23 -2.99
N HIS A 68 -9.36 13.06 -3.85
CA HIS A 68 -8.78 12.63 -5.12
C HIS A 68 -7.32 12.26 -4.95
N ARG A 69 -6.96 11.07 -5.43
CA ARG A 69 -5.59 10.56 -5.47
C ARG A 69 -4.86 11.13 -6.68
N LEU A 70 -3.81 11.92 -6.45
CA LEU A 70 -3.01 12.61 -7.46
C LEU A 70 -1.55 12.18 -7.33
N SER A 71 -0.85 11.98 -8.45
CA SER A 71 0.60 11.78 -8.46
C SER A 71 1.30 13.13 -8.61
N THR A 72 2.39 13.32 -7.88
CA THR A 72 3.28 14.48 -8.06
C THR A 72 4.35 14.25 -9.12
N GLY A 73 4.41 13.06 -9.72
CA GLY A 73 5.26 12.73 -10.87
C GLY A 73 6.74 12.60 -10.53
N GLY A 74 7.04 12.00 -9.38
CA GLY A 74 8.42 11.77 -8.93
C GLY A 74 9.31 11.08 -9.96
#